data_AF-A0AAF3FH45-F1
#
_entry.id   AF-A0AAF3FH45-F1
#
_cell.length_a   1.000
_cell.length_b   1.000
_cell.length_c   1.000
_cell.angle_alpha   90.00
_cell.angle_beta   90.00
_cell.angle_gamma   90.00
#
_symmetry.space_group_name_H-M   'P 1'
#
loop_
_entity.id
_entity.type
_entity.pdbx_description
1 polymer ?
#
loop_
_entity_poly.entity_id
_entity_poly.type
_entity_poly.pdbx_seq_one_letter_code
_entity_poly.pdbx_strand_id
1 'polypeptide(L)'
;MRRIPGPSISLISNAILPRIRPCLSQIAINRELSGNAALPHRTRTLHQKLEGKQMRNFSSASLPTHIKVPLPALSPTMELGTIVAWHKKEGDQVAEGDLLCDIETDKATMGFETPEEGYLAKILFEAGTRDIPIGKLVCIIVSNKDDVAAFASFKDEQTTPKTTTPPKTEAKPAETKEPAASQETKHGAHNSELMGPAVRLLFHHYGLKAEDIKRSGPKQNVLKEDALAYIASKKLQPIKRETKPVQQAKDTTKYEDIPLTNIRSIIAKRLLQSKQTIPHEYLSIDIRSDKLNALRRDLKNKKIAVSINDFLVKGCALGLRAVPEVNVQWSNQTSVLMQTVDISIAVATETGLITPIVFGADRLGIMGISEKTKELAKKAKANKLAPNEFQGGTFTISNLGMFGSVTNFTAIINPPQSAILAVGGPRSELDEELNTFSRFAVTLCYDSRAISADSAKRFLAHLSQSLSDPELMLVEPLLESQFDFSKLL
;
A
#
# COMPACT_ATOMS: atom_id res chain seq x y z
N MET A 1 15.06 -82.57 34.37
CA MET A 1 14.45 -83.24 33.20
C MET A 1 14.19 -82.18 32.13
N ARG A 2 14.78 -82.40 30.93
CA ARG A 2 14.60 -81.75 29.61
C ARG A 2 14.64 -80.21 29.57
N ARG A 3 15.78 -79.58 29.26
CA ARG A 3 16.56 -79.45 27.98
C ARG A 3 16.16 -78.19 27.17
N ILE A 4 17.10 -77.24 27.20
CA ILE A 4 17.50 -76.15 26.27
C ILE A 4 17.78 -76.72 24.83
N PRO A 5 18.29 -76.00 23.80
CA PRO A 5 18.14 -74.64 23.20
C PRO A 5 17.81 -74.69 21.66
N GLY A 6 17.82 -73.54 20.95
CA GLY A 6 17.60 -73.42 19.47
C GLY A 6 18.74 -73.93 18.55
N PRO A 7 18.61 -73.80 17.20
CA PRO A 7 19.66 -73.20 16.34
C PRO A 7 19.07 -72.36 15.16
N SER A 8 19.65 -71.26 14.66
CA SER A 8 20.90 -71.03 13.88
C SER A 8 20.89 -71.47 12.39
N ILE A 9 20.88 -70.46 11.49
CA ILE A 9 21.72 -70.26 10.27
C ILE A 9 21.70 -71.34 9.15
N SER A 10 21.28 -70.96 7.91
CA SER A 10 22.12 -70.91 6.67
C SER A 10 21.35 -70.99 5.33
N LEU A 11 21.74 -70.11 4.40
CA LEU A 11 21.93 -70.28 2.94
C LEU A 11 20.77 -70.64 1.98
N ILE A 12 20.50 -69.70 1.04
CA ILE A 12 20.56 -69.77 -0.46
C ILE A 12 20.30 -68.30 -0.92
N SER A 13 21.28 -67.47 -1.29
CA SER A 13 22.15 -67.39 -2.50
C SER A 13 21.44 -67.05 -3.84
N ASN A 14 21.96 -65.98 -4.46
CA ASN A 14 21.92 -65.56 -5.88
C ASN A 14 20.64 -64.85 -6.35
N ALA A 15 20.64 -63.75 -7.10
CA ALA A 15 21.63 -62.85 -7.70
C ALA A 15 20.83 -61.56 -8.05
N ILE A 16 21.38 -60.34 -8.12
CA ILE A 16 21.96 -59.76 -9.34
C ILE A 16 22.46 -58.35 -8.97
N LEU A 17 23.75 -58.11 -9.16
CA LEU A 17 24.43 -56.86 -9.49
C LEU A 17 25.66 -57.30 -10.32
N PRO A 18 26.24 -56.53 -11.26
CA PRO A 18 26.75 -55.19 -10.91
C PRO A 18 26.98 -54.14 -12.03
N ARG A 19 27.44 -52.94 -11.57
CA ARG A 19 28.29 -51.90 -12.23
C ARG A 19 27.59 -50.98 -13.26
N ILE A 20 27.83 -49.67 -13.32
CA ILE A 20 29.11 -48.92 -13.40
C ILE A 20 29.01 -47.50 -12.74
N ARG A 21 30.18 -47.00 -12.31
CA ARG A 21 30.57 -45.82 -11.50
C ARG A 21 30.32 -44.41 -12.07
N PRO A 22 30.45 -43.36 -11.23
CA PRO A 22 30.44 -41.95 -11.62
C PRO A 22 31.82 -41.50 -12.13
N CYS A 23 31.85 -40.54 -13.07
CA CYS A 23 33.08 -39.94 -13.60
C CYS A 23 33.17 -38.46 -13.21
N LEU A 24 34.15 -38.16 -12.37
CA LEU A 24 34.69 -36.84 -12.06
C LEU A 24 36.13 -36.87 -12.58
N SER A 25 36.49 -35.98 -13.50
CA SER A 25 37.90 -35.75 -13.85
C SER A 25 38.13 -34.27 -14.19
N GLN A 26 38.83 -33.61 -13.28
CA GLN A 26 39.76 -32.51 -13.51
C GLN A 26 40.72 -32.86 -14.66
N ILE A 27 41.19 -31.88 -15.45
CA ILE A 27 42.59 -31.76 -15.95
C ILE A 27 42.82 -30.37 -16.62
N ALA A 28 43.87 -29.70 -16.13
CA ALA A 28 44.85 -28.72 -16.68
C ALA A 28 44.41 -27.64 -17.70
N ILE A 29 44.75 -26.34 -17.59
CA ILE A 29 46.02 -25.59 -17.39
C ILE A 29 46.96 -25.57 -18.63
N ASN A 30 47.19 -24.34 -19.15
CA ASN A 30 48.33 -23.75 -19.91
C ASN A 30 47.75 -22.81 -21.00
N ARG A 31 47.94 -21.49 -21.11
CA ARG A 31 48.94 -20.46 -20.73
C ARG A 31 50.36 -20.67 -21.30
N GLU A 32 50.63 -20.02 -22.43
CA GLU A 32 51.92 -19.46 -22.92
C GLU A 32 51.58 -18.67 -24.22
N LEU A 33 51.80 -17.37 -24.44
CA LEU A 33 52.97 -16.46 -24.35
C LEU A 33 54.14 -16.80 -25.29
N SER A 34 54.21 -16.09 -26.42
CA SER A 34 55.39 -15.56 -27.15
C SER A 34 54.94 -15.28 -28.59
N GLY A 35 55.37 -14.26 -29.35
CA GLY A 35 56.45 -13.29 -29.24
C GLY A 35 56.84 -12.91 -30.68
N ASN A 36 56.77 -11.62 -31.00
CA ASN A 36 57.37 -10.86 -32.12
C ASN A 36 58.03 -11.59 -33.31
N ALA A 37 57.69 -11.17 -34.55
CA ALA A 37 58.66 -10.56 -35.49
C ALA A 37 58.05 -10.03 -36.81
N ALA A 38 58.36 -8.76 -37.09
CA ALA A 38 58.82 -8.18 -38.36
C ALA A 38 57.91 -8.03 -39.61
N LEU A 39 57.70 -6.75 -39.95
CA LEU A 39 57.43 -6.08 -41.26
C LEU A 39 58.54 -6.40 -42.32
N PRO A 40 58.50 -5.99 -43.64
CA PRO A 40 57.85 -4.78 -44.21
C PRO A 40 57.36 -4.80 -45.70
N HIS A 41 56.79 -3.65 -46.12
CA HIS A 41 56.52 -3.13 -47.49
C HIS A 41 55.31 -3.73 -48.27
N ARG A 42 54.47 -3.00 -49.01
CA ARG A 42 54.54 -1.67 -49.64
C ARG A 42 53.12 -1.16 -49.95
N THR A 43 52.88 0.09 -49.57
CA THR A 43 51.86 1.07 -49.96
C THR A 43 50.99 0.81 -51.22
N ARG A 44 49.66 0.97 -51.07
CA ARG A 44 48.84 1.73 -52.02
C ARG A 44 47.65 2.38 -51.31
N THR A 45 47.64 3.71 -51.35
CA THR A 45 46.70 4.66 -50.76
C THR A 45 45.35 4.63 -51.47
N LEU A 46 44.26 4.49 -50.71
CA LEU A 46 42.95 5.04 -51.07
C LEU A 46 42.32 5.63 -49.80
N HIS A 47 42.30 6.96 -49.75
CA HIS A 47 41.55 7.75 -48.79
C HIS A 47 40.05 7.54 -49.05
N GLN A 48 39.30 7.03 -48.07
CA GLN A 48 37.87 7.26 -48.02
C GLN A 48 37.45 7.59 -46.58
N LYS A 49 37.20 8.89 -46.41
CA LYS A 49 36.70 9.57 -45.23
C LYS A 49 35.27 9.08 -44.95
N LEU A 50 35.05 8.43 -43.80
CA LEU A 50 33.70 8.13 -43.31
C LEU A 50 33.45 8.99 -42.07
N GLU A 51 32.79 10.11 -42.32
CA GLU A 51 32.36 11.10 -41.33
C GLU A 51 31.26 10.51 -40.42
N GLY A 52 31.38 10.83 -39.13
CA GLY A 52 30.41 10.48 -38.10
C GLY A 52 29.02 11.02 -38.43
N LYS A 53 28.06 10.10 -38.50
CA LYS A 53 26.68 10.39 -38.85
C LYS A 53 25.97 10.98 -37.63
N GLN A 54 26.03 12.30 -37.47
CA GLN A 54 25.10 13.05 -36.63
C GLN A 54 23.68 12.84 -37.15
N MET A 55 22.86 12.10 -36.39
CA MET A 55 21.42 12.02 -36.62
C MET A 55 20.78 13.33 -36.13
N ARG A 56 20.63 14.28 -37.05
CA ARG A 56 19.77 15.46 -36.85
C ARG A 56 18.34 15.07 -37.20
N ASN A 57 17.47 14.97 -36.20
CA ASN A 57 16.03 14.88 -36.42
C ASN A 57 15.46 16.30 -36.43
N PHE A 58 14.97 16.74 -37.59
CA PHE A 58 14.21 17.97 -37.76
C PHE A 58 12.73 17.67 -37.99
N SER A 59 11.89 18.59 -37.46
CA SER A 59 10.47 18.90 -37.75
C SER A 59 9.50 18.51 -36.62
N SER A 60 8.65 19.40 -36.09
CA SER A 60 8.49 20.85 -36.23
C SER A 60 7.72 21.41 -35.02
N ALA A 61 8.21 22.52 -34.45
CA ALA A 61 7.45 23.61 -33.81
C ALA A 61 8.49 24.66 -33.35
N SER A 62 8.82 25.61 -34.23
CA SER A 62 9.52 26.91 -34.03
C SER A 62 10.25 27.21 -32.71
N LEU A 63 11.10 26.31 -32.22
CA LEU A 63 11.85 26.51 -30.98
C LEU A 63 13.35 26.26 -31.22
N PRO A 64 14.24 27.11 -30.66
CA PRO A 64 15.69 26.95 -30.73
C PRO A 64 16.17 25.60 -30.20
N THR A 65 17.44 25.25 -30.47
CA THR A 65 18.07 24.03 -29.92
C THR A 65 18.00 24.03 -28.40
N HIS A 66 17.31 23.05 -27.81
CA HIS A 66 17.05 22.98 -26.38
C HIS A 66 17.22 21.57 -25.84
N ILE A 67 17.61 21.48 -24.58
CA ILE A 67 17.77 20.27 -23.81
C ILE A 67 16.57 20.14 -22.88
N LYS A 68 15.89 18.99 -22.97
CA LYS A 68 14.77 18.63 -22.12
C LYS A 68 15.32 17.89 -20.90
N VAL A 69 15.16 18.45 -19.70
CA VAL A 69 15.65 17.86 -18.45
C VAL A 69 14.49 17.17 -17.72
N PRO A 70 14.36 15.83 -17.81
CA PRO A 70 13.36 15.08 -17.04
C PRO A 70 13.77 14.94 -15.57
N LEU A 71 12.80 14.62 -14.72
CA LEU A 71 13.04 14.25 -13.33
C LEU A 71 13.86 12.94 -13.27
N PRO A 72 15.09 12.94 -12.73
CA PRO A 72 15.89 11.72 -12.62
C PRO A 72 15.45 10.86 -11.44
N ALA A 73 15.78 9.57 -11.49
CA ALA A 73 15.63 8.68 -10.35
C ALA A 73 16.77 8.94 -9.34
N LEU A 74 16.48 9.68 -8.27
CA LEU A 74 17.45 9.99 -7.21
C LEU A 74 17.54 8.89 -6.13
N SER A 75 16.64 7.91 -6.14
CA SER A 75 16.65 6.74 -5.25
C SER A 75 16.20 5.48 -6.00
N PRO A 76 16.77 4.28 -5.73
CA PRO A 76 16.40 3.02 -6.38
C PRO A 76 14.92 2.62 -6.20
N THR A 77 14.25 3.16 -5.18
CA THR A 77 12.83 2.88 -4.87
C THR A 77 11.89 4.02 -5.23
N MET A 78 12.40 5.08 -5.87
CA MET A 78 11.63 6.26 -6.20
C MET A 78 10.73 6.00 -7.42
N GLU A 79 9.47 6.41 -7.35
CA GLU A 79 8.54 6.47 -8.49
C GLU A 79 8.08 7.92 -8.78
N LEU A 80 8.04 8.73 -7.72
CA LEU A 80 7.52 10.10 -7.69
C LEU A 80 8.51 10.98 -6.89
N GLY A 81 8.61 12.26 -7.24
CA GLY A 81 9.40 13.26 -6.51
C GLY A 81 8.64 14.56 -6.27
N THR A 82 9.03 15.29 -5.23
CA THR A 82 8.50 16.61 -4.89
C THR A 82 9.61 17.65 -5.00
N ILE A 83 9.36 18.77 -5.69
CA ILE A 83 10.33 19.87 -5.75
C ILE A 83 10.11 20.75 -4.53
N VAL A 84 11.10 20.86 -3.65
CA VAL A 84 11.02 21.62 -2.39
C VAL A 84 11.36 23.08 -2.63
N ALA A 85 12.50 23.34 -3.29
CA ALA A 85 13.00 24.68 -3.55
C ALA A 85 13.84 24.70 -4.82
N TRP A 86 13.73 25.79 -5.60
CA TRP A 86 14.60 26.06 -6.75
C TRP A 86 15.75 26.96 -6.31
N HIS A 87 16.99 26.58 -6.67
CA HIS A 87 18.20 27.37 -6.44
C HIS A 87 18.59 28.23 -7.65
N LYS A 88 18.06 27.92 -8.83
CA LYS A 88 18.24 28.65 -10.09
C LYS A 88 16.90 29.13 -10.64
N LYS A 89 16.87 30.31 -11.27
CA LYS A 89 15.68 30.94 -11.86
C LYS A 89 15.72 30.89 -13.39
N GLU A 90 14.56 31.07 -14.01
CA GLU A 90 14.47 31.21 -15.48
C GLU A 90 15.37 32.37 -15.96
N GLY A 91 16.29 32.10 -16.88
CA GLY A 91 17.29 33.02 -17.41
C GLY A 91 18.68 32.90 -16.78
N ASP A 92 18.84 32.14 -15.69
CA ASP A 92 20.14 31.97 -15.04
C ASP A 92 21.06 31.04 -15.82
N GLN A 93 22.36 31.33 -15.76
CA GLN A 93 23.41 30.45 -16.29
C GLN A 93 23.63 29.28 -15.33
N VAL A 94 23.74 28.08 -15.89
CA VAL A 94 23.99 26.83 -15.20
C VAL A 94 25.21 26.15 -15.80
N ALA A 95 26.11 25.69 -14.95
CA ALA A 95 27.29 24.89 -15.34
C ALA A 95 27.11 23.44 -14.92
N GLU A 96 27.84 22.51 -15.53
CA GLU A 96 27.84 21.09 -15.12
C GLU A 96 28.15 20.97 -13.62
N GLY A 97 27.29 20.26 -12.87
CA GLY A 97 27.39 20.10 -11.42
C GLY A 97 26.74 21.20 -10.59
N ASP A 98 26.15 22.24 -11.20
CA ASP A 98 25.39 23.25 -10.45
C ASP A 98 24.08 22.68 -9.89
N LEU A 99 23.80 23.01 -8.63
CA LEU A 99 22.55 22.64 -7.97
C LEU A 99 21.36 23.42 -8.56
N LEU A 100 20.40 22.71 -9.16
CA LEU A 100 19.19 23.29 -9.75
C LEU A 100 18.07 23.47 -8.72
N CYS A 101 17.73 22.40 -8.01
CA CYS A 101 16.65 22.38 -7.03
C CYS A 101 16.81 21.25 -6.01
N ASP A 102 16.16 21.42 -4.86
CA ASP A 102 16.06 20.37 -3.85
C ASP A 102 14.83 19.51 -4.12
N ILE A 103 15.05 18.20 -4.21
CA ILE A 103 14.02 17.21 -4.49
C ILE A 103 13.82 16.34 -3.26
N GLU A 104 12.61 16.38 -2.70
CA GLU A 104 12.19 15.48 -1.64
C GLU A 104 11.73 14.16 -2.25
N THR A 105 12.42 13.09 -1.85
CA THR A 105 12.12 11.70 -2.22
C THR A 105 11.42 10.97 -1.06
N ASP A 106 11.11 9.69 -1.25
CA ASP A 106 10.55 8.81 -0.22
C ASP A 106 11.50 8.57 0.96
N LYS A 107 12.80 8.84 0.80
CA LYS A 107 13.84 8.55 1.79
C LYS A 107 14.52 9.80 2.36
N ALA A 108 14.74 10.82 1.53
CA ALA A 108 15.47 12.02 1.92
C ALA A 108 15.22 13.18 0.94
N THR A 109 15.51 14.40 1.38
CA THR A 109 15.68 15.54 0.47
C THR A 109 17.09 15.49 -0.12
N MET A 110 17.18 15.40 -1.44
CA MET A 110 18.43 15.34 -2.19
C MET A 110 18.50 16.52 -3.17
N GLY A 111 19.69 17.11 -3.31
CA GLY A 111 19.93 18.13 -4.31
C GLY A 111 19.99 17.53 -5.71
N PHE A 112 19.31 18.13 -6.68
CA PHE A 112 19.43 17.78 -8.09
C PHE A 112 20.41 18.71 -8.79
N GLU A 113 21.52 18.15 -9.25
CA GLU A 113 22.57 18.84 -10.00
C GLU A 113 22.34 18.71 -11.51
N THR A 114 22.62 19.78 -12.26
CA THR A 114 22.52 19.73 -13.72
C THR A 114 23.70 18.95 -14.33
N PRO A 115 23.45 17.98 -15.23
CA PRO A 115 24.52 17.30 -15.96
C PRO A 115 25.04 18.10 -17.16
N GLU A 116 24.39 19.21 -17.53
CA GLU A 116 24.66 19.95 -18.76
C GLU A 116 24.80 21.46 -18.48
N GLU A 117 25.62 22.13 -19.28
CA GLU A 117 25.82 23.59 -19.24
C GLU A 117 24.84 24.35 -20.15
N GLY A 118 24.46 25.58 -19.75
CA GLY A 118 23.60 26.44 -20.55
C GLY A 118 22.86 27.50 -19.73
N TYR A 119 21.68 27.89 -20.21
CA TYR A 119 20.76 28.82 -19.56
C TYR A 119 19.43 28.14 -19.26
N LEU A 120 18.89 28.32 -18.05
CA LEU A 120 17.60 27.75 -17.66
C LEU A 120 16.47 28.49 -18.37
N ALA A 121 15.87 27.90 -19.40
CA ALA A 121 14.91 28.59 -20.26
C ALA A 121 13.47 28.60 -19.70
N LYS A 122 13.03 27.49 -19.10
CA LYS A 122 11.68 27.39 -18.52
C LYS A 122 11.62 26.36 -17.40
N ILE A 123 10.95 26.71 -16.31
CA ILE A 123 10.56 25.81 -15.22
C ILE A 123 9.10 25.41 -15.45
N LEU A 124 8.83 24.10 -15.54
CA LEU A 124 7.48 23.57 -15.79
C LEU A 124 6.72 23.22 -14.50
N PHE A 125 7.45 23.01 -13.40
CA PHE A 125 6.89 22.75 -12.08
C PHE A 125 7.48 23.70 -11.06
N GLU A 126 6.62 24.52 -10.45
CA GLU A 126 7.02 25.47 -9.42
C GLU A 126 7.46 24.76 -8.13
N ALA A 127 8.19 25.47 -7.27
CA ALA A 127 8.55 24.98 -5.94
C ALA A 127 7.28 24.61 -5.15
N GLY A 128 7.31 23.47 -4.45
CA GLY A 128 6.18 22.90 -3.73
C GLY A 128 5.30 21.95 -4.56
N THR A 129 5.56 21.77 -5.85
CA THR A 129 4.82 20.80 -6.67
C THR A 129 5.17 19.37 -6.27
N ARG A 130 4.13 18.58 -5.95
CA ARG A 130 4.23 17.20 -5.44
C ARG A 130 3.92 16.17 -6.51
N ASP A 131 4.36 14.93 -6.24
CA ASP A 131 4.01 13.73 -7.01
C ASP A 131 4.37 13.80 -8.50
N ILE A 132 5.55 14.36 -8.83
CA ILE A 132 6.06 14.40 -10.19
C ILE A 132 6.65 13.01 -10.54
N PRO A 133 6.14 12.30 -11.56
CA PRO A 133 6.69 11.01 -12.00
C PRO A 133 8.11 11.13 -12.53
N ILE A 134 8.92 10.11 -12.26
CA ILE A 134 10.25 9.98 -12.89
C ILE A 134 10.10 10.00 -14.42
N GLY A 135 11.04 10.68 -15.08
CA GLY A 135 11.02 10.85 -16.54
C GLY A 135 10.12 11.98 -17.03
N LYS A 136 9.31 12.60 -16.17
CA LYS A 136 8.50 13.77 -16.55
C LYS A 136 9.40 15.01 -16.69
N LEU A 137 9.16 15.82 -17.71
CA LEU A 137 9.95 17.00 -18.02
C LEU A 137 9.82 18.07 -16.93
N VAL A 138 10.94 18.44 -16.27
CA VAL A 138 10.94 19.40 -15.16
C VAL A 138 11.33 20.80 -15.61
N CYS A 139 12.39 20.90 -16.42
CA CYS A 139 12.83 22.17 -16.98
C CYS A 139 13.46 22.01 -18.37
N ILE A 140 13.67 23.14 -19.03
CA ILE A 140 14.32 23.24 -20.32
C ILE A 140 15.58 24.07 -20.17
N ILE A 141 16.69 23.57 -20.71
CA ILE A 141 17.98 24.28 -20.77
C ILE A 141 18.28 24.62 -22.24
N VAL A 142 18.82 25.81 -22.49
CA VAL A 142 19.19 26.26 -23.83
C VAL A 142 20.62 26.78 -23.83
N SER A 143 21.38 26.55 -24.90
CA SER A 143 22.80 26.93 -24.98
C SER A 143 23.03 28.45 -25.07
N ASN A 144 22.12 29.19 -25.71
CA ASN A 144 22.22 30.65 -25.86
C ASN A 144 21.20 31.38 -25.01
N LYS A 145 21.60 32.51 -24.43
CA LYS A 145 20.75 33.35 -23.58
C LYS A 145 19.58 33.99 -24.34
N ASP A 146 19.76 34.29 -25.62
CA ASP A 146 18.75 34.96 -26.45
C ASP A 146 17.53 34.08 -26.76
N ASP A 147 17.71 32.76 -26.65
CA ASP A 147 16.69 31.77 -26.97
C ASP A 147 15.75 31.45 -25.79
N VAL A 148 16.08 31.93 -24.57
CA VAL A 148 15.26 31.75 -23.36
C VAL A 148 13.85 32.30 -23.54
N ALA A 149 13.73 33.46 -24.21
CA ALA A 149 12.44 34.12 -24.44
C ALA A 149 11.47 33.29 -25.30
N ALA A 150 11.98 32.41 -26.16
CA ALA A 150 11.15 31.57 -27.03
C ALA A 150 10.39 30.49 -26.25
N PHE A 151 10.85 30.11 -25.06
CA PHE A 151 10.26 29.04 -24.25
C PHE A 151 9.29 29.52 -23.17
N ALA A 152 9.04 30.83 -23.05
CA ALA A 152 8.15 31.41 -22.04
C ALA A 152 6.71 30.83 -22.08
N SER A 153 6.24 30.44 -23.28
CA SER A 153 4.90 29.87 -23.53
C SER A 153 4.91 28.36 -23.76
N PHE A 154 6.04 27.67 -23.50
CA PHE A 154 6.14 26.24 -23.75
C PHE A 154 5.23 25.44 -22.80
N LYS A 155 4.37 24.59 -23.39
CA LYS A 155 3.56 23.60 -22.68
C LYS A 155 3.84 22.24 -23.30
N ASP A 156 4.20 21.27 -22.47
CA ASP A 156 4.45 19.90 -22.92
C ASP A 156 3.13 19.21 -23.27
N GLU A 157 3.02 18.70 -24.51
CA GLU A 157 1.77 18.18 -25.10
C GLU A 157 1.59 16.66 -24.90
N GLN A 158 2.18 16.10 -23.84
CA GLN A 158 2.02 14.67 -23.49
C GLN A 158 1.29 14.48 -22.16
N THR A 159 -0.02 14.66 -22.20
CA THR A 159 -0.95 14.18 -21.17
C THR A 159 -2.20 13.57 -21.80
N THR A 160 -2.10 12.32 -22.27
CA THR A 160 -3.25 11.40 -22.31
C THR A 160 -2.82 9.96 -21.98
N PRO A 161 -3.19 9.43 -20.80
CA PRO A 161 -3.20 7.99 -20.59
C PRO A 161 -4.37 7.37 -21.38
N LYS A 162 -4.07 6.48 -22.32
CA LYS A 162 -5.06 5.60 -22.97
C LYS A 162 -5.57 4.58 -21.94
N THR A 163 -6.72 4.85 -21.33
CA THR A 163 -7.48 3.82 -20.62
C THR A 163 -8.17 2.93 -21.64
N THR A 164 -7.77 1.66 -21.66
CA THR A 164 -8.36 0.58 -22.44
C THR A 164 -9.64 0.13 -21.73
N THR A 165 -10.79 0.34 -22.37
CA THR A 165 -12.09 -0.20 -21.90
C THR A 165 -12.30 -1.58 -22.54
N PRO A 166 -12.57 -2.65 -21.77
CA PRO A 166 -12.94 -3.95 -22.35
C PRO A 166 -14.39 -3.92 -22.92
N PRO A 167 -14.69 -4.69 -24.00
CA PRO A 167 -16.01 -4.65 -24.65
C PRO A 167 -17.06 -5.41 -23.84
N LYS A 168 -18.21 -4.76 -23.58
CA LYS A 168 -19.39 -5.38 -22.96
C LYS A 168 -20.34 -5.86 -24.05
N THR A 169 -20.55 -7.17 -24.07
CA THR A 169 -21.48 -7.94 -24.92
C THR A 169 -22.95 -7.54 -24.71
N GLU A 170 -23.69 -7.46 -25.81
CA GLU A 170 -25.15 -7.34 -25.89
C GLU A 170 -25.86 -8.62 -25.44
N ALA A 171 -26.95 -8.48 -24.67
CA ALA A 171 -28.03 -9.45 -24.60
C ALA A 171 -29.38 -8.72 -24.44
N LYS A 172 -30.36 -9.20 -25.22
CA LYS A 172 -31.69 -8.64 -25.52
C LYS A 172 -32.72 -8.88 -24.36
N PRO A 173 -33.82 -8.09 -24.29
CA PRO A 173 -34.74 -8.03 -23.14
C PRO A 173 -35.90 -9.05 -23.15
N ALA A 174 -36.48 -9.29 -21.96
CA ALA A 174 -37.80 -9.88 -21.77
C ALA A 174 -38.60 -9.13 -20.67
N GLU A 175 -39.92 -9.11 -20.85
CA GLU A 175 -40.94 -8.20 -20.33
C GLU A 175 -41.52 -8.51 -18.92
N THR A 176 -41.96 -7.42 -18.25
CA THR A 176 -43.23 -7.18 -17.52
C THR A 176 -43.55 -7.90 -16.20
N LYS A 177 -43.70 -7.09 -15.12
CA LYS A 177 -44.98 -6.83 -14.39
C LYS A 177 -44.83 -5.71 -13.33
N GLU A 178 -45.77 -4.77 -13.35
CA GLU A 178 -46.10 -3.70 -12.37
C GLU A 178 -47.27 -4.18 -11.46
N PRO A 179 -47.89 -3.38 -10.53
CA PRO A 179 -47.46 -2.26 -9.66
C PRO A 179 -47.98 -2.35 -8.19
N ALA A 180 -47.53 -1.42 -7.32
CA ALA A 180 -48.27 -0.68 -6.24
C ALA A 180 -47.30 -0.27 -5.09
N ALA A 181 -47.32 0.90 -4.44
CA ALA A 181 -48.15 2.10 -4.47
C ALA A 181 -47.38 3.30 -3.85
N SER A 182 -47.85 4.51 -4.16
CA SER A 182 -47.37 5.86 -3.82
C SER A 182 -47.40 6.27 -2.35
N GLN A 183 -46.65 7.34 -2.03
CA GLN A 183 -47.20 8.49 -1.29
C GLN A 183 -46.75 9.83 -1.90
N GLU A 184 -47.73 10.73 -2.09
CA GLU A 184 -47.61 12.11 -2.56
C GLU A 184 -47.46 13.10 -1.39
N THR A 185 -46.82 14.24 -1.63
CA THR A 185 -47.25 15.53 -1.03
C THR A 185 -47.39 16.58 -2.13
N LYS A 186 -48.55 17.27 -2.12
CA LYS A 186 -49.01 18.23 -3.12
C LYS A 186 -48.57 19.65 -2.76
N HIS A 187 -48.29 20.48 -3.77
CA HIS A 187 -48.71 21.90 -3.89
C HIS A 187 -48.57 22.35 -5.36
N GLY A 188 -49.59 23.06 -5.87
CA GLY A 188 -49.51 23.89 -7.09
C GLY A 188 -50.13 23.31 -8.35
N ALA A 189 -51.44 23.53 -8.54
CA ALA A 189 -52.23 23.09 -9.68
C ALA A 189 -51.79 23.72 -11.01
N HIS A 190 -51.26 22.91 -11.92
CA HIS A 190 -51.57 22.87 -13.35
C HIS A 190 -51.35 21.43 -13.81
N ASN A 191 -52.33 20.83 -14.51
CA ASN A 191 -52.40 19.41 -14.92
C ASN A 191 -51.08 18.83 -15.52
N SER A 192 -50.15 18.41 -14.66
CA SER A 192 -48.89 17.73 -15.04
C SER A 192 -49.10 16.21 -15.20
N GLU A 193 -50.23 15.71 -14.73
CA GLU A 193 -50.57 14.28 -14.62
C GLU A 193 -50.89 13.61 -15.97
N LEU A 194 -51.16 14.40 -17.01
CA LEU A 194 -51.55 13.93 -18.36
C LEU A 194 -50.38 13.95 -19.39
N MET A 195 -49.12 13.95 -18.94
CA MET A 195 -47.96 14.01 -19.84
C MET A 195 -46.95 12.89 -19.58
N GLY A 196 -46.65 12.10 -20.61
CA GLY A 196 -45.63 11.05 -20.55
C GLY A 196 -44.20 11.61 -20.39
N PRO A 197 -43.23 10.81 -19.89
CA PRO A 197 -41.87 11.28 -19.58
C PRO A 197 -41.14 11.95 -20.74
N ALA A 198 -41.30 11.43 -21.96
CA ALA A 198 -40.70 12.00 -23.17
C ALA A 198 -41.27 13.38 -23.53
N VAL A 199 -42.56 13.59 -23.30
CA VAL A 199 -43.24 14.88 -23.56
C VAL A 199 -42.79 15.92 -22.53
N ARG A 200 -42.69 15.55 -21.25
CA ARG A 200 -42.14 16.42 -20.20
C ARG A 200 -40.72 16.88 -20.52
N LEU A 201 -39.88 15.98 -21.03
CA LEU A 201 -38.50 16.31 -21.40
C LEU A 201 -38.48 17.33 -22.56
N LEU A 202 -39.32 17.17 -23.57
CA LEU A 202 -39.45 18.15 -24.67
C LEU A 202 -39.98 19.50 -24.18
N PHE A 203 -40.99 19.49 -23.30
CA PHE A 203 -41.53 20.71 -22.71
C PHE A 203 -40.47 21.47 -21.93
N HIS A 204 -39.65 20.75 -21.16
CA HIS A 204 -38.55 21.34 -20.41
C HIS A 204 -37.44 21.86 -21.34
N HIS A 205 -37.08 21.13 -22.40
CA HIS A 205 -36.01 21.53 -23.32
C HIS A 205 -36.38 22.70 -24.23
N TYR A 206 -37.66 22.86 -24.58
CA TYR A 206 -38.14 23.87 -25.52
C TYR A 206 -39.01 24.95 -24.85
N GLY A 207 -39.21 24.88 -23.53
CA GLY A 207 -39.98 25.87 -22.76
C GLY A 207 -41.46 25.92 -23.14
N LEU A 208 -42.05 24.77 -23.47
CA LEU A 208 -43.43 24.68 -23.95
C LEU A 208 -44.43 24.78 -22.78
N LYS A 209 -45.54 25.50 -22.99
CA LYS A 209 -46.67 25.52 -22.07
C LYS A 209 -47.78 24.58 -22.54
N ALA A 210 -48.41 23.86 -21.61
CA ALA A 210 -49.43 22.84 -21.91
C ALA A 210 -50.76 23.38 -22.44
N GLU A 211 -50.92 24.70 -22.46
CA GLU A 211 -52.09 25.41 -22.96
C GLU A 211 -51.99 25.70 -24.46
N ASP A 212 -50.77 25.76 -25.00
CA ASP A 212 -50.52 26.17 -26.38
C ASP A 212 -50.54 25.02 -27.40
N ILE A 213 -50.57 23.77 -26.92
CA ILE A 213 -50.45 22.56 -27.74
C ILE A 213 -51.80 21.84 -27.76
N LYS A 214 -52.31 21.61 -28.97
CA LYS A 214 -53.54 20.84 -29.19
C LYS A 214 -53.32 19.40 -28.73
N ARG A 215 -54.19 18.90 -27.88
CA ARG A 215 -54.07 17.58 -27.26
C ARG A 215 -54.78 16.53 -28.10
N SER A 216 -54.03 15.63 -28.75
CA SER A 216 -54.60 14.61 -29.64
C SER A 216 -54.64 13.20 -29.01
N GLY A 217 -54.14 13.03 -27.78
CA GLY A 217 -54.04 11.72 -27.13
C GLY A 217 -55.31 11.24 -26.41
N PRO A 218 -55.38 9.92 -26.09
CA PRO A 218 -56.45 9.37 -25.26
C PRO A 218 -56.55 10.11 -23.93
N LYS A 219 -57.78 10.37 -23.45
CA LYS A 219 -58.06 11.21 -22.27
C LYS A 219 -57.59 12.67 -22.36
N GLN A 220 -57.42 13.21 -23.57
CA GLN A 220 -56.93 14.57 -23.82
C GLN A 220 -55.47 14.80 -23.37
N ASN A 221 -54.61 13.79 -23.51
CA ASN A 221 -53.18 13.90 -23.23
C ASN A 221 -52.43 14.54 -24.42
N VAL A 222 -51.30 15.18 -24.13
CA VAL A 222 -50.37 15.65 -25.17
C VAL A 222 -49.50 14.48 -25.60
N LEU A 223 -49.52 14.12 -26.88
CA LEU A 223 -48.63 13.10 -27.43
C LEU A 223 -47.28 13.71 -27.83
N LYS A 224 -46.27 12.85 -27.96
CA LYS A 224 -44.93 13.24 -28.43
C LYS A 224 -44.99 13.90 -29.81
N GLU A 225 -45.87 13.39 -30.68
CA GLU A 225 -46.10 13.92 -32.03
C GLU A 225 -46.66 15.34 -32.00
N ASP A 226 -47.62 15.62 -31.10
CA ASP A 226 -48.19 16.97 -30.92
C ASP A 226 -47.14 17.98 -30.48
N ALA A 227 -46.28 17.58 -29.53
CA ALA A 227 -45.18 18.43 -29.05
C ALA A 227 -44.14 18.70 -30.16
N LEU A 228 -43.79 17.68 -30.96
CA LEU A 228 -42.84 17.83 -32.06
C LEU A 228 -43.42 18.62 -33.23
N ALA A 229 -44.70 18.43 -33.57
CA ALA A 229 -45.39 19.20 -34.60
C ALA A 229 -45.49 20.68 -34.21
N TYR A 230 -45.72 20.97 -32.92
CA TYR A 230 -45.70 22.34 -32.40
C TYR A 230 -44.30 22.96 -32.46
N ILE A 231 -43.26 22.22 -32.05
CA ILE A 231 -41.86 22.67 -32.16
C ILE A 231 -41.49 22.96 -33.64
N ALA A 232 -41.91 22.09 -34.56
CA ALA A 232 -41.62 22.22 -35.99
C ALA A 232 -42.37 23.39 -36.63
N SER A 233 -43.66 23.56 -36.31
CA SER A 233 -44.49 24.65 -36.84
C SER A 233 -44.04 26.03 -36.36
N LYS A 234 -43.62 26.16 -35.10
CA LYS A 234 -43.07 27.41 -34.54
C LYS A 234 -41.55 27.57 -34.70
N LYS A 235 -40.87 26.59 -35.33
CA LYS A 235 -39.40 26.54 -35.48
C LYS A 235 -38.65 26.89 -34.17
N LEU A 236 -39.09 26.29 -33.06
CA LEU A 236 -38.51 26.57 -31.75
C LEU A 236 -37.12 25.92 -31.65
N GLN A 237 -36.12 26.73 -31.31
CA GLN A 237 -34.78 26.25 -31.00
C GLN A 237 -34.77 25.66 -29.58
N PRO A 238 -34.05 24.55 -29.32
CA PRO A 238 -33.90 24.04 -27.97
C PRO A 238 -33.27 25.13 -27.11
N ILE A 239 -33.78 25.31 -25.89
CA ILE A 239 -33.20 26.24 -24.93
C ILE A 239 -31.78 25.75 -24.67
N LYS A 240 -30.81 26.46 -25.25
CA LYS A 240 -29.40 26.29 -24.95
C LYS A 240 -29.25 26.71 -23.50
N ARG A 241 -29.23 25.75 -22.59
CA ARG A 241 -28.80 25.99 -21.21
C ARG A 241 -27.36 26.49 -21.31
N GLU A 242 -27.19 27.80 -21.32
CA GLU A 242 -25.94 28.38 -20.86
C GLU A 242 -25.78 27.89 -19.43
N THR A 243 -24.95 26.87 -19.25
CA THR A 243 -24.26 26.67 -17.99
C THR A 243 -23.34 27.87 -17.83
N LYS A 244 -23.92 29.03 -17.45
CA LYS A 244 -23.18 29.96 -16.63
C LYS A 244 -22.68 29.10 -15.48
N PRO A 245 -21.35 29.04 -15.22
CA PRO A 245 -20.88 28.37 -14.03
C PRO A 245 -21.73 28.97 -12.91
N VAL A 246 -22.46 28.11 -12.20
CA VAL A 246 -23.06 28.51 -10.95
C VAL A 246 -21.87 29.06 -10.19
N GLN A 247 -21.80 30.40 -10.06
CA GLN A 247 -20.99 31.00 -9.03
C GLN A 247 -21.54 30.34 -7.80
N GLN A 248 -20.81 29.33 -7.31
CA GLN A 248 -21.09 28.72 -6.04
C GLN A 248 -21.30 29.91 -5.13
N ALA A 249 -22.54 30.07 -4.66
CA ALA A 249 -22.79 30.93 -3.53
C ALA A 249 -21.70 30.51 -2.55
N LYS A 250 -20.80 31.44 -2.23
CA LYS A 250 -19.75 31.20 -1.24
C LYS A 250 -20.53 30.95 0.04
N ASP A 251 -20.93 29.70 0.25
CA ASP A 251 -21.36 29.23 1.55
C ASP A 251 -20.20 29.61 2.45
N THR A 252 -20.48 30.57 3.32
CA THR A 252 -19.57 31.07 4.34
C THR A 252 -19.41 30.03 5.45
N THR A 253 -19.39 28.74 5.09
CA THR A 253 -18.85 27.70 5.93
C THR A 253 -17.36 27.99 6.07
N LYS A 254 -16.98 28.43 7.27
CA LYS A 254 -15.58 28.64 7.65
C LYS A 254 -14.90 27.27 7.68
N TYR A 255 -14.41 26.81 6.53
CA TYR A 255 -13.50 25.68 6.46
C TYR A 255 -12.06 26.19 6.34
N GLU A 256 -11.14 25.44 6.91
CA GLU A 256 -9.70 25.68 6.81
C GLU A 256 -9.08 24.47 6.11
N ASP A 257 -8.42 24.71 4.98
CA ASP A 257 -7.72 23.66 4.24
C ASP A 257 -6.32 23.45 4.83
N ILE A 258 -6.13 22.34 5.55
CA ILE A 258 -4.83 21.95 6.10
C ILE A 258 -4.11 21.05 5.08
N PRO A 259 -2.94 21.46 4.53
CA PRO A 259 -2.22 20.64 3.56
C PRO A 259 -1.68 19.35 4.21
N LEU A 260 -1.74 18.23 3.49
CA LEU A 260 -1.17 16.97 3.96
C LEU A 260 0.37 17.06 4.02
N THR A 261 0.96 16.48 5.06
CA THR A 261 2.40 16.22 5.16
C THR A 261 2.79 15.01 4.30
N ASN A 262 4.04 14.96 3.84
CA ASN A 262 4.56 13.85 3.03
C ASN A 262 4.47 12.49 3.77
N ILE A 263 4.77 12.49 5.08
CA ILE A 263 4.63 11.27 5.91
C ILE A 263 3.18 10.77 5.91
N ARG A 264 2.20 11.69 6.03
CA ARG A 264 0.78 11.31 6.08
C ARG A 264 0.27 10.82 4.73
N SER A 265 0.74 11.37 3.61
CA SER A 265 0.38 10.89 2.27
C SER A 265 0.93 9.47 2.02
N ILE A 266 2.18 9.19 2.41
CA ILE A 266 2.79 7.85 2.30
C ILE A 266 2.03 6.82 3.14
N ILE A 267 1.71 7.15 4.39
CA ILE A 267 0.91 6.27 5.27
C ILE A 267 -0.47 6.00 4.64
N ALA A 268 -1.13 7.04 4.12
CA ALA A 268 -2.43 6.89 3.45
C ALA A 268 -2.35 5.95 2.23
N LYS A 269 -1.33 6.12 1.36
CA LYS A 269 -1.09 5.25 0.20
C LYS A 269 -0.88 3.80 0.63
N ARG A 270 -0.08 3.55 1.68
CA ARG A 270 0.18 2.20 2.21
C ARG A 270 -1.05 1.55 2.84
N LEU A 271 -1.81 2.30 3.64
CA LEU A 271 -3.04 1.79 4.26
C LEU A 271 -4.10 1.47 3.19
N LEU A 272 -4.22 2.33 2.17
CA LEU A 272 -5.12 2.09 1.05
C LEU A 272 -4.73 0.83 0.27
N GLN A 273 -3.45 0.70 -0.08
CA GLN A 273 -2.91 -0.49 -0.74
C GLN A 273 -3.21 -1.76 0.07
N SER A 274 -2.93 -1.75 1.37
CA SER A 274 -3.21 -2.88 2.27
C SER A 274 -4.69 -3.26 2.24
N LYS A 275 -5.59 -2.28 2.45
CA LYS A 275 -7.02 -2.56 2.60
C LYS A 275 -7.73 -2.94 1.30
N GLN A 276 -7.20 -2.49 0.17
CA GLN A 276 -7.74 -2.85 -1.15
C GLN A 276 -7.21 -4.21 -1.65
N THR A 277 -5.98 -4.58 -1.30
CA THR A 277 -5.33 -5.78 -1.87
C THR A 277 -5.40 -7.00 -0.96
N ILE A 278 -5.46 -6.82 0.36
CA ILE A 278 -5.47 -7.92 1.34
C ILE A 278 -6.91 -8.19 1.78
N PRO A 279 -7.45 -9.42 1.55
CA PRO A 279 -8.70 -9.84 2.15
C PRO A 279 -8.48 -10.03 3.65
N HIS A 280 -8.89 -9.03 4.44
CA HIS A 280 -8.75 -9.07 5.89
C HIS A 280 -9.85 -9.92 6.51
N GLU A 281 -9.43 -10.90 7.32
CA GLU A 281 -10.29 -11.64 8.22
C GLU A 281 -9.95 -11.31 9.67
N TYR A 282 -10.93 -11.44 10.57
CA TYR A 282 -10.81 -11.01 11.95
C TYR A 282 -11.27 -12.12 12.90
N LEU A 283 -10.46 -12.41 13.92
CA LEU A 283 -10.81 -13.29 15.02
C LEU A 283 -10.59 -12.55 16.34
N SER A 284 -11.60 -12.54 17.20
CA SER A 284 -11.53 -11.92 18.52
C SER A 284 -11.66 -12.98 19.60
N ILE A 285 -10.83 -12.89 20.62
CA ILE A 285 -10.95 -13.65 21.87
C ILE A 285 -10.81 -12.69 23.04
N ASP A 286 -11.36 -13.07 24.18
CA ASP A 286 -11.12 -12.35 25.42
C ASP A 286 -10.24 -13.18 26.35
N ILE A 287 -9.25 -12.54 26.98
CA ILE A 287 -8.22 -13.19 27.80
C ILE A 287 -8.30 -12.70 29.24
N ARG A 288 -8.22 -13.65 30.19
CA ARG A 288 -8.17 -13.34 31.63
C ARG A 288 -6.75 -12.95 32.04
N SER A 289 -6.62 -11.91 32.86
CA SER A 289 -5.33 -11.26 33.14
C SER A 289 -4.93 -11.22 34.62
N ASP A 290 -5.64 -11.93 35.50
CA ASP A 290 -5.42 -11.86 36.95
C ASP A 290 -4.03 -12.37 37.36
N LYS A 291 -3.67 -13.59 36.93
CA LYS A 291 -2.34 -14.17 37.21
C LYS A 291 -1.23 -13.32 36.61
N LEU A 292 -1.43 -12.80 35.40
CA LEU A 292 -0.49 -11.89 34.75
C LEU A 292 -0.28 -10.61 35.56
N ASN A 293 -1.35 -10.01 36.06
CA ASN A 293 -1.30 -8.82 36.89
C ASN A 293 -0.67 -9.10 38.26
N ALA A 294 -0.92 -10.27 38.86
CA ALA A 294 -0.26 -10.71 40.08
C ALA A 294 1.25 -10.85 39.89
N LEU A 295 1.69 -11.60 38.87
CA LEU A 295 3.10 -11.77 38.55
C LEU A 295 3.78 -10.43 38.27
N ARG A 296 3.11 -9.52 37.55
CA ARG A 296 3.64 -8.17 37.30
C ARG A 296 3.84 -7.37 38.58
N ARG A 297 2.94 -7.48 39.57
CA ARG A 297 3.09 -6.84 40.88
C ARG A 297 4.28 -7.43 41.64
N ASP A 298 4.46 -8.74 41.60
CA ASP A 298 5.59 -9.42 42.26
C ASP A 298 6.93 -9.04 41.65
N LEU A 299 7.01 -8.97 40.31
CA LEU A 299 8.20 -8.48 39.61
C LEU A 299 8.50 -7.01 39.94
N LYS A 300 7.46 -6.18 40.08
CA LYS A 300 7.62 -4.78 40.50
C LYS A 300 8.18 -4.69 41.92
N ASN A 301 7.74 -5.54 42.85
CA ASN A 301 8.27 -5.63 44.22
C ASN A 301 9.75 -6.04 44.23
N LYS A 302 10.17 -6.88 43.28
CA LYS A 302 11.57 -7.26 43.04
C LYS A 302 12.36 -6.20 42.25
N LYS A 303 11.83 -4.98 42.07
CA LYS A 303 12.41 -3.86 41.33
C LYS A 303 12.60 -4.10 39.81
N ILE A 304 11.88 -5.06 39.24
CA ILE A 304 11.89 -5.33 37.79
C ILE A 304 10.64 -4.68 37.17
N ALA A 305 10.84 -3.59 36.43
CA ALA A 305 9.75 -2.82 35.85
C ALA A 305 9.29 -3.40 34.50
N VAL A 306 8.27 -4.25 34.52
CA VAL A 306 7.69 -4.89 33.31
C VAL A 306 6.28 -4.36 33.04
N SER A 307 5.94 -4.19 31.76
CA SER A 307 4.62 -3.78 31.28
C SER A 307 3.83 -4.97 30.72
N ILE A 308 2.49 -4.85 30.63
CA ILE A 308 1.65 -5.86 29.97
C ILE A 308 2.07 -6.05 28.50
N ASN A 309 2.53 -4.97 27.85
CA ASN A 309 3.02 -5.03 26.48
C ASN A 309 4.22 -5.97 26.31
N ASP A 310 5.11 -6.04 27.30
CA ASP A 310 6.29 -6.92 27.25
C ASP A 310 5.88 -8.40 27.29
N PHE A 311 4.84 -8.74 28.06
CA PHE A 311 4.24 -10.07 28.08
C PHE A 311 3.48 -10.39 26.79
N LEU A 312 2.79 -9.41 26.21
CA LEU A 312 2.11 -9.58 24.92
C LEU A 312 3.12 -9.89 23.81
N VAL A 313 4.24 -9.15 23.75
CA VAL A 313 5.33 -9.40 22.79
C VAL A 313 5.89 -10.80 22.99
N LYS A 314 6.20 -11.21 24.24
CA LYS A 314 6.72 -12.56 24.50
C LYS A 314 5.70 -13.66 24.16
N GLY A 315 4.44 -13.49 24.54
CA GLY A 315 3.37 -14.45 24.26
C GLY A 315 3.10 -14.60 22.77
N CYS A 316 3.10 -13.50 22.01
CA CYS A 316 3.01 -13.54 20.55
C CYS A 316 4.22 -14.24 19.95
N ALA A 317 5.43 -13.96 20.44
CA ALA A 317 6.64 -14.56 19.91
C ALA A 317 6.66 -16.09 20.09
N LEU A 318 6.24 -16.58 21.26
CA LEU A 318 6.10 -18.01 21.53
C LEU A 318 4.96 -18.64 20.71
N GLY A 319 3.83 -17.95 20.57
CA GLY A 319 2.71 -18.41 19.73
C GLY A 319 3.09 -18.53 18.25
N LEU A 320 3.85 -17.58 17.71
CA LEU A 320 4.35 -17.63 16.33
C LEU A 320 5.36 -18.76 16.12
N ARG A 321 6.12 -19.13 17.15
CA ARG A 321 7.03 -20.27 17.11
C ARG A 321 6.30 -21.61 17.20
N ALA A 322 5.22 -21.68 17.97
CA ALA A 322 4.36 -22.86 18.08
C ALA A 322 3.49 -23.07 16.84
N VAL A 323 3.05 -21.99 16.20
CA VAL A 323 2.22 -22.00 14.97
C VAL A 323 2.94 -21.19 13.88
N PRO A 324 3.97 -21.76 13.24
CA PRO A 324 4.79 -21.04 12.25
C PRO A 324 3.99 -20.62 11.01
N GLU A 325 2.84 -21.26 10.74
CA GLU A 325 1.90 -20.92 9.66
C GLU A 325 1.36 -19.48 9.75
N VAL A 326 1.35 -18.88 10.94
CA VAL A 326 0.95 -17.48 11.14
C VAL A 326 2.11 -16.51 10.88
N ASN A 327 3.36 -16.97 11.01
CA ASN A 327 4.56 -16.16 10.81
C ASN A 327 4.99 -16.17 9.32
N VAL A 328 4.11 -15.69 8.46
CA VAL A 328 4.28 -15.68 7.00
C VAL A 328 4.25 -14.26 6.43
N GLN A 329 4.94 -14.07 5.31
CA GLN A 329 4.85 -12.87 4.50
C GLN A 329 4.26 -13.22 3.13
N TRP A 330 3.33 -12.39 2.65
CA TRP A 330 2.74 -12.56 1.35
C TRP A 330 3.44 -11.67 0.33
N SER A 331 4.19 -12.28 -0.60
CA SER A 331 4.91 -11.57 -1.67
C SER A 331 4.73 -12.27 -3.00
N ASN A 332 4.38 -11.52 -4.04
CA ASN A 332 4.32 -12.03 -5.43
C ASN A 332 3.53 -13.33 -5.61
N GLN A 333 2.37 -13.45 -4.94
CA GLN A 333 1.52 -14.67 -4.93
C GLN A 333 2.18 -15.91 -4.29
N THR A 334 3.26 -15.73 -3.55
CA THR A 334 3.91 -16.76 -2.75
C THR A 334 3.84 -16.39 -1.28
N SER A 335 3.55 -17.39 -0.44
CA SER A 335 3.63 -17.27 1.01
C SER A 335 5.02 -17.70 1.45
N VAL A 336 5.79 -16.78 2.03
CA VAL A 336 7.14 -17.03 2.54
C VAL A 336 7.07 -17.20 4.04
N LEU A 337 7.42 -18.39 4.52
CA LEU A 337 7.51 -18.69 5.95
C LEU A 337 8.77 -18.05 6.55
N MET A 338 8.60 -17.29 7.63
CA MET A 338 9.69 -16.61 8.31
C MET A 338 10.23 -17.46 9.46
N GLN A 339 11.54 -17.72 9.47
CA GLN A 339 12.18 -18.47 10.57
C GLN A 339 12.46 -17.59 11.80
N THR A 340 12.66 -16.29 11.59
CA THR A 340 12.83 -15.34 12.68
C THR A 340 11.49 -14.77 13.11
N VAL A 341 11.38 -14.47 14.40
CA VAL A 341 10.19 -13.86 14.98
C VAL A 341 10.54 -12.44 15.41
N ASP A 342 10.17 -11.49 14.55
CA ASP A 342 10.47 -10.07 14.73
C ASP A 342 9.16 -9.31 14.89
N ILE A 343 8.96 -8.70 16.07
CA ILE A 343 7.68 -8.10 16.44
C ILE A 343 7.77 -6.58 16.36
N SER A 344 6.98 -6.00 15.46
CA SER A 344 6.75 -4.57 15.33
C SER A 344 5.75 -4.09 16.38
N ILE A 345 6.08 -3.05 17.13
CA ILE A 345 5.21 -2.47 18.17
C ILE A 345 4.75 -1.10 17.70
N ALA A 346 3.45 -0.89 17.59
CA ALA A 346 2.89 0.39 17.17
C ALA A 346 3.03 1.43 18.30
N VAL A 347 3.73 2.53 18.02
CA VAL A 347 3.95 3.65 18.95
C VAL A 347 3.41 4.93 18.32
N ALA A 348 2.52 5.61 19.03
CA ALA A 348 2.02 6.92 18.64
C ALA A 348 3.05 8.02 18.97
N THR A 349 3.37 8.84 17.97
CA THR A 349 4.20 10.05 18.07
C THR A 349 3.38 11.27 17.60
N GLU A 350 3.90 12.47 17.82
CA GLU A 350 3.26 13.71 17.33
C GLU A 350 3.20 13.77 15.80
N THR A 351 4.17 13.15 15.13
CA THR A 351 4.28 13.06 13.67
C THR A 351 3.39 11.99 13.06
N GLY A 352 2.89 11.03 13.86
CA GLY A 352 2.00 9.97 13.40
C GLY A 352 2.23 8.63 14.11
N LEU A 353 1.97 7.54 13.40
CA LEU A 353 2.18 6.18 13.89
C LEU A 353 3.51 5.64 13.35
N ILE A 354 4.39 5.19 14.22
CA ILE A 354 5.64 4.52 13.87
C ILE A 354 5.70 3.14 14.51
N THR A 355 6.36 2.19 13.86
CA THR A 355 6.39 0.78 14.26
C THR A 355 7.83 0.28 14.45
N PRO A 356 8.49 0.60 15.58
CA PRO A 356 9.77 -0.02 15.96
C PRO A 356 9.68 -1.55 16.01
N ILE A 357 10.77 -2.22 15.65
CA ILE A 357 10.86 -3.68 15.57
C ILE A 357 11.73 -4.22 16.71
N VAL A 358 11.18 -5.18 17.46
CA VAL A 358 11.94 -6.00 18.41
C VAL A 358 12.40 -7.27 17.71
N PHE A 359 13.68 -7.29 17.33
CA PHE A 359 14.28 -8.44 16.64
C PHE A 359 14.48 -9.64 17.56
N GLY A 360 14.13 -10.83 17.06
CA GLY A 360 14.32 -12.12 17.74
C GLY A 360 13.61 -12.19 19.09
N ALA A 361 12.35 -11.72 19.14
CA ALA A 361 11.57 -11.64 20.38
C ALA A 361 11.35 -13.02 21.05
N ASP A 362 11.42 -14.11 20.27
CA ASP A 362 11.30 -15.48 20.76
C ASP A 362 12.47 -15.88 21.67
N ARG A 363 13.69 -15.45 21.33
CA ARG A 363 14.93 -15.75 22.06
C ARG A 363 15.18 -14.84 23.27
N LEU A 364 14.55 -13.68 23.29
CA LEU A 364 14.73 -12.71 24.37
C LEU A 364 13.88 -13.08 25.60
N GLY A 365 14.45 -12.88 26.79
CA GLY A 365 13.67 -12.88 28.03
C GLY A 365 12.80 -11.62 28.14
N ILE A 366 11.77 -11.68 28.98
CA ILE A 366 10.81 -10.57 29.17
C ILE A 366 11.52 -9.26 29.59
N MET A 367 12.56 -9.36 30.42
CA MET A 367 13.38 -8.20 30.82
C MET A 367 14.09 -7.56 29.62
N GLY A 368 14.73 -8.37 28.78
CA GLY A 368 15.41 -7.87 27.57
C GLY A 368 14.43 -7.27 26.55
N ILE A 369 13.21 -7.82 26.45
CA ILE A 369 12.13 -7.23 25.65
C ILE A 369 11.74 -5.86 26.22
N SER A 370 11.58 -5.74 27.54
CA SER A 370 11.19 -4.49 28.19
C SER A 370 12.23 -3.39 27.99
N GLU A 371 13.52 -3.71 28.10
CA GLU A 371 14.62 -2.77 27.87
C GLU A 371 14.66 -2.29 26.42
N LYS A 372 14.65 -3.21 25.45
CA LYS A 372 14.63 -2.87 24.02
C LYS A 372 13.40 -2.05 23.63
N THR A 373 12.23 -2.45 24.10
CA THR A 373 10.97 -1.74 23.80
C THR A 373 11.00 -0.30 24.34
N LYS A 374 11.51 -0.10 25.55
CA LYS A 374 11.67 1.25 26.13
C LYS A 374 12.70 2.09 25.37
N GLU A 375 13.81 1.51 24.96
CA GLU A 375 14.83 2.19 24.16
C GLU A 375 14.25 2.65 22.82
N LEU A 376 13.62 1.73 22.07
CA LEU A 376 13.01 2.00 20.79
C LEU A 376 11.86 3.01 20.90
N ALA A 377 11.02 2.91 21.94
CA ALA A 377 9.96 3.88 22.17
C ALA A 377 10.50 5.29 22.46
N LYS A 378 11.61 5.41 23.21
CA LYS A 378 12.28 6.70 23.44
C LYS A 378 12.86 7.28 22.15
N LYS A 379 13.55 6.45 21.35
CA LYS A 379 14.06 6.85 20.03
C LYS A 379 12.92 7.29 19.10
N ALA A 380 11.77 6.61 19.16
CA ALA A 380 10.60 6.88 18.32
C ALA A 380 9.98 8.23 18.65
N LYS A 381 9.75 8.50 19.93
CA LYS A 381 9.27 9.81 20.38
C LYS A 381 10.25 10.94 20.06
N ALA A 382 11.56 10.65 20.05
CA ALA A 382 12.59 11.60 19.66
C ALA A 382 12.80 11.74 18.15
N ASN A 383 12.07 11.01 17.30
CA ASN A 383 12.26 10.93 15.84
C ASN A 383 13.72 10.57 15.44
N LYS A 384 14.39 9.71 16.21
CA LYS A 384 15.79 9.27 15.99
C LYS A 384 15.93 7.79 15.63
N LEU A 385 14.86 7.16 15.13
CA LEU A 385 14.94 5.77 14.68
C LEU A 385 15.71 5.67 13.37
N ALA A 386 16.58 4.67 13.29
CA ALA A 386 17.19 4.31 12.03
C ALA A 386 16.18 3.55 11.14
N PRO A 387 16.26 3.67 9.80
CA PRO A 387 15.35 3.01 8.87
C PRO A 387 15.20 1.49 9.07
N ASN A 388 16.28 0.81 9.43
CA ASN A 388 16.29 -0.62 9.73
C ASN A 388 15.52 -0.98 11.01
N GLU A 389 15.32 -0.05 11.93
CA GLU A 389 14.60 -0.29 13.19
C GLU A 389 13.07 -0.26 13.02
N PHE A 390 12.54 0.23 11.90
CA PHE A 390 11.08 0.28 11.63
C PHE A 390 10.65 -0.24 10.25
N GLN A 391 11.59 -0.64 9.39
CA GLN A 391 11.30 -1.28 8.10
C GLN A 391 11.47 -2.79 8.23
N GLY A 392 10.39 -3.55 7.97
CA GLY A 392 10.37 -5.00 8.06
C GLY A 392 9.48 -5.49 9.20
N GLY A 393 10.01 -6.44 9.99
CA GLY A 393 9.25 -7.18 10.99
C GLY A 393 8.37 -8.25 10.34
N THR A 394 8.07 -9.29 11.11
CA THR A 394 7.24 -10.41 10.65
C THR A 394 5.81 -10.32 11.17
N PHE A 395 5.62 -9.65 12.31
CA PHE A 395 4.32 -9.49 12.96
C PHE A 395 4.18 -8.11 13.59
N THR A 396 2.96 -7.55 13.66
CA THR A 396 2.71 -6.26 14.33
C THR A 396 1.77 -6.42 15.52
N ILE A 397 2.05 -5.70 16.61
CA ILE A 397 1.14 -5.52 17.75
C ILE A 397 0.76 -4.04 17.86
N SER A 398 -0.53 -3.78 17.93
CA SER A 398 -1.10 -2.47 18.22
C SER A 398 -1.92 -2.55 19.50
N ASN A 399 -1.57 -1.71 20.48
CA ASN A 399 -2.19 -1.74 21.80
C ASN A 399 -2.80 -0.38 22.12
N LEU A 400 -4.13 -0.35 22.24
CA LEU A 400 -4.88 0.83 22.68
C LEU A 400 -5.43 0.69 24.10
N GLY A 401 -5.07 -0.39 24.80
CA GLY A 401 -5.55 -0.67 26.15
C GLY A 401 -5.10 0.35 27.19
N MET A 402 -4.08 1.17 26.90
CA MET A 402 -3.68 2.29 27.76
C MET A 402 -4.72 3.41 27.82
N PHE A 403 -5.58 3.55 26.81
CA PHE A 403 -6.61 4.59 26.77
C PHE A 403 -7.87 4.20 27.55
N GLY A 404 -8.03 2.93 27.93
CA GLY A 404 -9.10 2.42 28.79
C GLY A 404 -10.53 2.46 28.21
N SER A 405 -10.81 3.37 27.28
CA SER A 405 -12.12 3.58 26.65
C SER A 405 -12.40 2.62 25.49
N VAL A 406 -11.35 2.04 24.89
CA VAL A 406 -11.48 1.17 23.72
C VAL A 406 -11.52 -0.28 24.19
N THR A 407 -12.71 -0.90 24.15
CA THR A 407 -12.89 -2.31 24.54
C THR A 407 -12.40 -3.27 23.47
N ASN A 408 -12.72 -3.00 22.20
CA ASN A 408 -12.30 -3.77 21.04
C ASN A 408 -12.03 -2.81 19.88
N PHE A 409 -11.01 -3.11 19.07
CA PHE A 409 -10.79 -2.46 17.78
C PHE A 409 -10.11 -3.43 16.81
N THR A 410 -10.24 -3.14 15.51
CA THR A 410 -9.53 -3.84 14.45
C THR A 410 -8.44 -2.94 13.89
N ALA A 411 -7.33 -3.55 13.48
CA ALA A 411 -6.22 -2.84 12.86
C ALA A 411 -6.10 -3.22 11.37
N ILE A 412 -5.38 -2.39 10.62
CA ILE A 412 -5.04 -2.66 9.22
C ILE A 412 -3.65 -3.27 9.20
N ILE A 413 -3.48 -4.37 8.45
CA ILE A 413 -2.20 -5.05 8.31
C ILE A 413 -1.19 -4.14 7.61
N ASN A 414 0.06 -4.15 8.05
CA ASN A 414 1.16 -3.42 7.39
C ASN A 414 1.86 -4.35 6.38
N PRO A 415 1.69 -4.17 5.06
CA PRO A 415 2.40 -5.01 4.07
C PRO A 415 3.92 -4.81 4.21
N PRO A 416 4.75 -5.88 4.06
CA PRO A 416 4.45 -7.21 3.54
C PRO A 416 3.99 -8.26 4.58
N GLN A 417 3.70 -7.85 5.82
CA GLN A 417 3.27 -8.77 6.87
C GLN A 417 1.87 -9.32 6.57
N SER A 418 1.56 -10.50 7.11
CA SER A 418 0.26 -11.16 6.91
C SER A 418 -0.69 -11.08 8.10
N ALA A 419 -0.25 -10.56 9.26
CA ALA A 419 -1.10 -10.45 10.44
C ALA A 419 -0.73 -9.28 11.36
N ILE A 420 -1.74 -8.77 12.07
CA ILE A 420 -1.60 -7.74 13.11
C ILE A 420 -2.52 -8.06 14.29
N LEU A 421 -2.01 -7.88 15.51
CA LEU A 421 -2.76 -8.06 16.75
C LEU A 421 -3.21 -6.71 17.31
N ALA A 422 -4.51 -6.56 17.56
CA ALA A 422 -5.10 -5.40 18.23
C ALA A 422 -5.48 -5.77 19.67
N VAL A 423 -5.02 -4.98 20.65
CA VAL A 423 -5.25 -5.24 22.08
C VAL A 423 -6.09 -4.13 22.71
N GLY A 424 -7.27 -4.48 23.19
CA GLY A 424 -8.21 -3.60 23.86
C GLY A 424 -7.86 -3.29 25.32
N GLY A 425 -8.65 -2.41 25.93
CA GLY A 425 -8.55 -2.03 27.33
C GLY A 425 -9.02 -3.14 28.29
N PRO A 426 -8.44 -3.21 29.49
CA PRO A 426 -8.89 -4.13 30.51
C PRO A 426 -10.26 -3.71 31.05
N ARG A 427 -11.13 -4.69 31.27
CA ARG A 427 -12.44 -4.56 31.90
C ARG A 427 -12.51 -5.47 33.13
N SER A 428 -13.15 -4.99 34.18
CA SER A 428 -13.41 -5.78 35.38
C SER A 428 -14.80 -6.41 35.25
N GLU A 429 -14.85 -7.74 35.33
CA GLU A 429 -16.08 -8.52 35.32
C GLU A 429 -16.20 -9.31 36.64
N LEU A 430 -17.41 -9.70 37.00
CA LEU A 430 -17.68 -10.57 38.14
C LEU A 430 -17.90 -11.99 37.64
N ASP A 431 -17.27 -12.96 38.29
CA ASP A 431 -17.52 -14.37 38.05
C ASP A 431 -18.87 -14.81 38.62
N GLU A 432 -19.31 -16.04 38.34
CA GLU A 432 -20.51 -16.64 38.92
C GLU A 432 -20.46 -16.64 40.46
N GLU A 433 -19.26 -16.73 41.02
CA GLU A 433 -18.97 -16.66 42.46
C GLU A 433 -18.86 -15.23 43.01
N LEU A 434 -19.20 -14.20 42.23
CA LEU A 434 -19.04 -12.77 42.54
C LEU A 434 -17.59 -12.33 42.80
N ASN A 435 -16.63 -13.13 42.33
CA ASN A 435 -15.21 -12.78 42.37
C ASN A 435 -14.88 -11.82 41.21
N THR A 436 -14.27 -10.67 41.53
CA THR A 436 -13.83 -9.72 40.50
C THR A 436 -12.60 -10.24 39.76
N PHE A 437 -12.67 -10.34 38.43
CA PHE A 437 -11.54 -10.64 37.57
C PHE A 437 -11.36 -9.61 36.47
N SER A 438 -10.12 -9.46 35.98
CA SER A 438 -9.79 -8.54 34.90
C SER A 438 -9.60 -9.28 33.58
N ARG A 439 -10.34 -8.86 32.55
CA ARG A 439 -10.33 -9.42 31.20
C ARG A 439 -9.97 -8.34 30.19
N PHE A 440 -9.37 -8.69 29.06
CA PHE A 440 -9.21 -7.77 27.93
C PHE A 440 -9.42 -8.51 26.62
N ALA A 441 -9.95 -7.80 25.62
CA ALA A 441 -10.18 -8.36 24.29
C ALA A 441 -8.92 -8.25 23.43
N VAL A 442 -8.66 -9.28 22.63
CA VAL A 442 -7.60 -9.31 21.63
C VAL A 442 -8.19 -9.72 20.30
N THR A 443 -7.91 -8.92 19.27
CA THR A 443 -8.42 -9.11 17.91
C THR A 443 -7.26 -9.31 16.95
N LEU A 444 -7.14 -10.51 16.39
CA LEU A 444 -6.19 -10.81 15.32
C LEU A 444 -6.82 -10.47 13.98
N CYS A 445 -6.15 -9.59 13.22
CA CYS A 445 -6.50 -9.31 11.83
C CYS A 445 -5.45 -9.98 10.95
N TYR A 446 -5.85 -10.82 9.99
CA TYR A 446 -4.93 -11.59 9.18
C TYR A 446 -5.36 -11.66 7.70
N ASP A 447 -4.39 -11.94 6.82
CA ASP A 447 -4.60 -12.19 5.39
C ASP A 447 -5.09 -13.62 5.20
N SER A 448 -6.36 -13.79 4.81
CA SER A 448 -6.98 -15.10 4.63
C SER A 448 -6.42 -15.90 3.44
N ARG A 449 -5.59 -15.29 2.59
CA ARG A 449 -4.84 -16.01 1.54
C ARG A 449 -3.60 -16.71 2.09
N ALA A 450 -2.99 -16.15 3.12
CA ALA A 450 -1.72 -16.62 3.68
C ALA A 450 -1.93 -17.50 4.91
N ILE A 451 -2.93 -17.17 5.73
CA ILE A 451 -3.19 -17.79 7.03
C ILE A 451 -4.59 -18.38 7.03
N SER A 452 -4.71 -19.66 7.41
CA SER A 452 -6.01 -20.31 7.55
C SER A 452 -6.69 -19.95 8.86
N ALA A 453 -8.02 -20.01 8.90
CA ALA A 453 -8.79 -19.76 10.13
C ALA A 453 -8.44 -20.72 11.27
N ASP A 454 -8.07 -21.97 10.97
CA ASP A 454 -7.62 -22.95 11.96
C ASP A 454 -6.27 -22.57 12.57
N SER A 455 -5.29 -22.23 11.73
CA SER A 455 -3.97 -21.75 12.16
C SER A 455 -4.10 -20.50 13.04
N ALA A 456 -4.96 -19.57 12.65
CA ALA A 456 -5.24 -18.35 13.42
C ALA A 456 -5.90 -18.66 14.78
N LYS A 457 -6.85 -19.60 14.82
CA LYS A 457 -7.47 -20.09 16.07
C LYS A 457 -6.43 -20.75 16.98
N ARG A 458 -5.58 -21.62 16.45
CA ARG A 458 -4.49 -22.29 17.21
C ARG A 458 -3.53 -21.26 17.81
N PHE A 459 -3.14 -20.25 17.05
CA PHE A 459 -2.29 -19.16 17.54
C PHE A 459 -2.97 -18.38 18.68
N LEU A 460 -4.23 -17.98 18.51
CA LEU A 460 -4.98 -17.27 19.54
C LEU A 460 -5.18 -18.12 20.80
N ALA A 461 -5.41 -19.42 20.67
CA ALA A 461 -5.50 -20.35 21.80
C ALA A 461 -4.18 -20.41 22.58
N HIS A 462 -3.05 -20.56 21.89
CA HIS A 462 -1.73 -20.54 22.52
C HIS A 462 -1.45 -19.20 23.22
N LEU A 463 -1.79 -18.08 22.58
CA LEU A 463 -1.64 -16.74 23.15
C LEU A 463 -2.51 -16.57 24.41
N SER A 464 -3.77 -16.99 24.35
CA SER A 464 -4.72 -16.94 25.46
C SER A 464 -4.21 -17.71 26.67
N GLN A 465 -3.74 -18.94 26.45
CA GLN A 465 -3.21 -19.80 27.51
C GLN A 465 -1.93 -19.21 28.11
N SER A 466 -1.01 -18.72 27.27
CA SER A 466 0.24 -18.11 27.71
C SER A 466 0.02 -16.86 28.57
N LEU A 467 -0.97 -16.03 28.23
CA LEU A 467 -1.28 -14.80 28.97
C LEU A 467 -2.14 -15.05 30.21
N SER A 468 -3.02 -16.05 30.17
CA SER A 468 -3.83 -16.46 31.32
C SER A 468 -2.96 -17.13 32.39
N ASP A 469 -1.96 -17.91 31.98
CA ASP A 469 -0.98 -18.53 32.86
C ASP A 469 0.46 -18.17 32.45
N PRO A 470 1.01 -17.07 32.99
CA PRO A 470 2.31 -16.56 32.56
C PRO A 470 3.48 -17.49 32.92
N GLU A 471 3.30 -18.46 33.81
CA GLU A 471 4.32 -19.47 34.11
C GLU A 471 4.62 -20.35 32.90
N LEU A 472 3.63 -20.58 32.03
CA LEU A 472 3.82 -21.32 30.77
C LEU A 472 4.76 -20.59 29.80
N MET A 473 4.95 -19.28 29.94
CA MET A 473 5.94 -18.54 29.15
C MET A 473 7.39 -18.84 29.56
N LEU A 474 7.60 -19.45 30.74
CA LEU A 474 8.93 -19.82 31.26
C LEU A 474 9.34 -21.22 30.85
N VAL A 475 8.37 -22.10 30.60
CA VAL A 475 8.61 -23.45 30.09
C VAL A 475 8.87 -23.34 28.59
N GLU A 476 9.83 -24.10 28.06
CA GLU A 476 10.08 -24.22 26.62
C GLU A 476 8.76 -24.48 25.86
N PRO A 477 8.65 -24.10 24.57
CA PRO A 477 7.38 -24.19 23.84
C PRO A 477 6.85 -25.61 23.95
N LEU A 478 5.68 -25.74 24.56
CA LEU A 478 4.98 -27.02 24.70
C LEU A 478 4.89 -27.64 23.30
N LEU A 479 5.62 -28.73 23.09
CA LEU A 479 5.53 -29.55 21.89
C LEU A 479 4.06 -29.90 21.63
N GLU A 480 3.66 -29.97 20.36
CA GLU A 480 2.30 -30.29 19.89
C GLU A 480 1.68 -31.51 20.61
N SER A 481 2.50 -32.42 21.13
CA SER A 481 2.08 -33.64 21.83
C SER A 481 1.46 -33.44 23.22
N GLN A 482 1.48 -32.23 23.80
CA GLN A 482 0.88 -31.96 25.12
C GLN A 482 -0.39 -31.09 25.07
N PHE A 483 -0.84 -30.69 23.89
CA PHE A 483 -2.07 -29.90 23.74
C PHE A 483 -3.31 -30.79 23.74
N ASP A 484 -4.03 -30.79 24.86
CA ASP A 484 -5.37 -31.38 24.96
C ASP A 484 -6.42 -30.36 24.48
N PHE A 485 -6.70 -30.38 23.18
CA PHE A 485 -7.67 -29.50 22.52
C PHE A 485 -9.12 -29.72 22.96
N SER A 486 -9.42 -30.78 23.71
CA SER A 486 -10.77 -31.07 24.21
C SER A 486 -11.19 -30.18 25.39
N LYS A 487 -10.25 -29.51 26.06
CA LYS A 487 -10.51 -28.60 27.19
C LYS A 487 -10.85 -27.15 26.79
N LEU A 488 -10.87 -26.85 25.49
CA LEU A 488 -11.14 -25.52 24.93
C LEU A 488 -12.50 -25.41 24.22
N LEU A 489 -13.27 -26.50 24.18
CA LEU A 489 -14.70 -26.55 23.86
C LEU A 489 -15.47 -26.75 25.15
#